data_AF-A0A2V9T716-F1
#
_entry.id   AF-A0A2V9T716-F1
#
_cell.length_a   1.000
_cell.length_b   1.000
_cell.length_c   1.000
_cell.angle_alpha   90.00
_cell.angle_beta   90.00
_cell.angle_gamma   90.00
#
_symmetry.space_group_name_H-M   'P 1'
#
loop_
_entity.id
_entity.type
_entity.pdbx_description
1 polymer ?
#
loop_
_entity_poly.entity_id
_entity_poly.type
_entity_poly.pdbx_seq_one_letter_code
_entity_poly.pdbx_strand_id
1 'polypeptide(L)'
;MGRIRHLLPILCLLLATQLQAISQKVIEKRIATILSQPDLTRGFWGIEVVSLSNGKTLFAQNADKLFTPASNTKLFTTAAALALIGPDYNFRTTVETNGTLDKHGRLIGDLVLVGRGDPNLSGRELPYLLRTERNEHPIHVLEQLADELVQKGVKYVDGDLIADDSYFAFERYGEGWSQDDLVWADGAPVSALTINDNVIFVNILPADRVGERAFVHITPFADYYRIDNRIITTPVGTVRKIFINREPGSTVLTLWGNTPLDDAGANEALALEDPAEFAAALFRQLLEKRGIVIYGRQHTRHTELASISIAKSAAGLSQLPIEAAHRGCASHQ
;
A
#
# COMPACT_ATOMS: atom_id res chain seq x y z
N MET A 1 11.96 29.44 66.10
CA MET A 1 11.22 28.50 65.21
C MET A 1 11.62 28.66 63.73
N GLY A 2 12.92 28.69 63.40
CA GLY A 2 13.39 29.03 62.03
C GLY A 2 14.21 27.96 61.29
N ARG A 3 14.67 26.88 61.96
CA ARG A 3 15.61 25.92 61.35
C ARG A 3 14.97 24.66 60.73
N ILE A 4 13.69 24.38 61.00
CA ILE A 4 13.00 23.17 60.52
C ILE A 4 12.42 23.34 59.10
N ARG A 5 12.13 24.58 58.67
CA ARG A 5 11.55 24.88 57.34
C ARG A 5 12.50 24.60 56.15
N HIS A 6 13.81 24.60 56.37
CA HIS A 6 14.80 24.33 55.31
C HIS A 6 15.19 22.86 55.16
N LEU A 7 14.84 22.00 56.13
CA LEU A 7 15.15 20.56 56.10
C LEU A 7 14.13 19.74 55.30
N LEU A 8 12.87 20.17 55.29
CA LEU A 8 11.79 19.51 54.55
C LEU A 8 12.01 19.46 53.02
N PRO A 9 12.41 20.55 52.33
CA PRO A 9 12.69 20.48 50.90
C PRO A 9 13.91 19.62 50.57
N ILE A 10 14.94 19.60 51.43
CA ILE A 10 16.14 18.77 51.25
C ILE A 10 15.80 17.28 51.43
N LEU A 11 14.98 16.94 52.42
CA LEU A 11 14.50 15.58 52.65
C LEU A 11 13.61 15.08 51.51
N CYS A 12 12.71 15.92 51.00
CA CYS A 12 11.89 15.59 49.81
C CYS A 12 12.76 15.38 48.54
N LEU A 13 13.82 16.18 48.36
CA LEU A 13 14.76 16.03 47.24
C LEU A 13 15.57 14.73 47.35
N LEU A 14 15.98 14.35 48.57
CA LEU A 14 16.71 13.10 48.83
C LEU A 14 15.82 11.86 48.66
N LEU A 15 14.56 11.91 49.08
CA LEU A 15 13.60 10.82 48.84
C LEU A 15 13.29 10.66 47.34
N ALA A 16 13.10 11.76 46.60
CA ALA A 16 12.85 11.71 45.16
C ALA A 16 14.02 11.10 44.37
N THR A 17 15.26 11.43 44.75
CA THR A 17 16.46 10.87 44.11
C THR A 17 16.65 9.38 44.40
N GLN A 18 16.34 8.91 45.62
CA GLN A 18 16.41 7.49 45.98
C GLN A 18 15.33 6.65 45.28
N LEU A 19 14.08 7.12 45.24
CA LEU A 19 12.97 6.45 44.52
C LEU A 19 13.29 6.28 43.02
N GLN A 20 13.94 7.29 42.42
CA GLN A 20 14.32 7.25 41.01
C GLN A 20 15.47 6.26 40.73
N ALA A 21 16.47 6.19 41.63
CA ALA A 21 17.56 5.22 41.51
C ALA A 21 17.07 3.76 41.68
N ILE A 22 16.07 3.53 42.53
CA ILE A 22 15.44 2.20 42.69
C ILE A 22 14.67 1.81 41.42
N SER A 23 13.88 2.72 40.85
CA SER A 23 13.14 2.47 39.60
C SER A 23 14.07 2.11 38.43
N GLN A 24 15.18 2.85 38.29
CA GLN A 24 16.20 2.57 37.27
C GLN A 24 16.86 1.19 37.46
N LYS A 25 17.24 0.83 38.69
CA LYS A 25 17.78 -0.51 38.98
C LYS A 25 16.77 -1.63 38.73
N VAL A 26 15.48 -1.37 38.91
CA VAL A 26 14.42 -2.35 38.62
C VAL A 26 14.26 -2.58 37.12
N ILE A 27 14.25 -1.54 36.29
CA ILE A 27 14.15 -1.71 34.83
C ILE A 27 15.39 -2.38 34.26
N GLU A 28 16.59 -2.00 34.71
CA GLU A 28 17.85 -2.63 34.34
C GLU A 28 17.84 -4.13 34.65
N LYS A 29 17.48 -4.51 35.89
CA LYS A 29 17.43 -5.92 36.29
C LYS A 29 16.41 -6.72 35.47
N ARG A 30 15.25 -6.15 35.16
CA ARG A 30 14.21 -6.82 34.37
C ARG A 30 14.66 -7.06 32.93
N ILE A 31 15.24 -6.05 32.29
CA ILE A 31 15.77 -6.18 30.92
C ILE A 31 16.91 -7.19 30.90
N ALA A 32 17.86 -7.11 31.84
CA ALA A 32 18.96 -8.08 31.93
C ALA A 32 18.47 -9.53 32.12
N THR A 33 17.38 -9.73 32.88
CA THR A 33 16.75 -11.05 33.07
C THR A 33 16.10 -11.58 31.79
N ILE A 34 15.55 -10.70 30.95
CA ILE A 34 15.01 -11.10 29.64
C ILE A 34 16.17 -11.46 28.72
N LEU A 35 17.16 -10.58 28.59
CA LEU A 35 18.29 -10.76 27.68
C LEU A 35 19.21 -11.93 28.06
N SER A 36 19.14 -12.44 29.29
CA SER A 36 19.88 -13.64 29.70
C SER A 36 19.21 -14.96 29.28
N GLN A 37 18.02 -14.92 28.68
CA GLN A 37 17.38 -16.12 28.14
C GLN A 37 18.22 -16.74 27.01
N PRO A 38 18.38 -18.08 26.97
CA PRO A 38 19.25 -18.75 25.98
C PRO A 38 19.01 -18.32 24.53
N ASP A 39 17.74 -18.15 24.14
CA ASP A 39 17.36 -17.82 22.76
C ASP A 39 17.82 -16.41 22.33
N LEU A 40 18.08 -15.51 23.29
CA LEU A 40 18.46 -14.12 23.04
C LEU A 40 19.97 -13.88 23.10
N THR A 41 20.74 -14.88 23.54
CA THR A 41 22.20 -14.77 23.78
C THR A 41 23.02 -14.47 22.54
N ARG A 42 22.52 -14.84 21.35
CA ARG A 42 23.19 -14.57 20.06
C ARG A 42 22.81 -13.21 19.46
N GLY A 43 21.85 -12.51 20.05
CA GLY A 43 21.36 -11.23 19.54
C GLY A 43 22.29 -10.07 19.90
N PHE A 44 22.39 -9.10 18.99
CA PHE A 44 22.94 -7.78 19.30
C PHE A 44 21.78 -6.82 19.55
N TRP A 45 21.68 -6.30 20.78
CA TRP A 45 20.52 -5.55 21.24
C TRP A 45 20.84 -4.07 21.43
N GLY A 46 20.08 -3.20 20.75
CA GLY A 46 20.01 -1.76 20.99
C GLY A 46 18.71 -1.43 21.72
N ILE A 47 18.79 -0.83 22.90
CA ILE A 47 17.63 -0.49 23.72
C ILE A 47 17.86 0.89 24.32
N GLU A 48 16.90 1.79 24.15
CA GLU A 48 16.83 3.04 24.87
C GLU A 48 15.42 3.26 25.40
N VAL A 49 15.30 3.59 26.69
CA VAL A 49 14.03 3.88 27.34
C VAL A 49 14.11 5.28 27.92
N VAL A 50 13.25 6.16 27.44
CA VAL A 50 13.23 7.57 27.84
C VAL A 50 11.89 7.91 28.48
N SER A 51 11.93 8.65 29.59
CA SER A 51 10.74 9.20 30.22
C SER A 51 10.22 10.40 29.42
N LEU A 52 9.01 10.29 28.87
CA LEU A 52 8.40 11.37 28.06
C LEU A 52 8.09 12.64 28.87
N SER A 53 7.92 12.54 30.20
CA SER A 53 7.57 13.69 31.04
C SER A 53 8.73 14.63 31.34
N ASN A 54 9.97 14.13 31.29
CA ASN A 54 11.15 14.89 31.68
C ASN A 54 12.40 14.60 30.83
N GLY A 55 12.28 13.79 29.77
CA GLY A 55 13.37 13.45 28.85
C GLY A 55 14.49 12.59 29.45
N LYS A 56 14.35 12.09 30.68
CA LYS A 56 15.41 11.32 31.32
C LYS A 56 15.49 9.90 30.75
N THR A 57 16.68 9.48 30.32
CA THR A 57 16.98 8.08 30.00
C THR A 57 16.91 7.23 31.28
N LEU A 58 16.04 6.21 31.24
CA LEU A 58 15.82 5.23 32.30
C LEU A 58 16.62 3.95 32.08
N PHE A 59 16.95 3.64 30.83
CA PHE A 59 17.79 2.52 30.44
C PHE A 59 18.43 2.81 29.07
N ALA A 60 19.69 2.43 28.89
CA ALA A 60 20.37 2.48 27.60
C ALA A 60 21.34 1.30 27.46
N GLN A 61 21.31 0.64 26.31
CA GLN A 61 22.24 -0.40 25.90
C GLN A 61 22.46 -0.28 24.40
N ASN A 62 23.72 -0.07 23.97
CA ASN A 62 24.08 0.12 22.56
C ASN A 62 23.20 1.16 21.83
N ALA A 63 22.68 2.18 22.54
CA ALA A 63 21.71 3.13 22.01
C ALA A 63 22.28 4.00 20.86
N ASP A 64 23.60 4.13 20.79
CA ASP A 64 24.36 4.88 19.78
C ASP A 64 24.81 4.03 18.58
N LYS A 65 24.41 2.75 18.52
CA LYS A 65 24.82 1.84 17.44
C LYS A 65 23.78 1.78 16.33
N LEU A 66 24.24 1.49 15.12
CA LEU A 66 23.39 1.32 13.95
C LEU A 66 22.79 -0.09 13.93
N PHE A 67 21.52 -0.17 13.57
CA PHE A 67 20.76 -1.42 13.43
C PHE A 67 19.92 -1.34 12.15
N THR A 68 19.53 -2.49 11.61
CA THR A 68 18.47 -2.56 10.59
C THR A 68 17.14 -2.31 11.29
N PRO A 69 16.46 -1.17 11.04
CA PRO A 69 15.24 -0.81 11.77
C PRO A 69 14.01 -1.62 11.35
N ALA A 70 14.08 -2.35 10.22
CA ALA A 70 12.93 -2.99 9.59
C ALA A 70 11.76 -1.99 9.45
N SER A 71 10.53 -2.41 9.78
CA SER A 71 9.36 -1.52 9.70
C SER A 71 9.38 -0.33 10.68
N ASN A 72 10.32 -0.24 11.63
CA ASN A 72 10.48 0.98 12.43
C ASN A 72 10.90 2.19 11.58
N THR A 73 11.45 1.97 10.37
CA THR A 73 11.68 3.05 9.39
C THR A 73 10.42 3.88 9.13
N LYS A 74 9.24 3.25 9.19
CA LYS A 74 7.95 3.93 8.96
C LYS A 74 7.71 5.08 9.94
N LEU A 75 8.29 5.06 11.15
CA LEU A 75 8.21 6.20 12.07
C LEU A 75 8.81 7.48 11.47
N PHE A 76 9.97 7.36 10.82
CA PHE A 76 10.65 8.48 10.18
C PHE A 76 9.90 8.96 8.93
N THR A 77 9.47 8.02 8.08
CA THR A 77 8.72 8.35 6.86
C THR A 77 7.39 9.03 7.18
N THR A 78 6.64 8.53 8.16
CA THR A 78 5.38 9.15 8.61
C THR A 78 5.61 10.53 9.20
N ALA A 79 6.65 10.71 10.04
CA ALA A 79 6.98 12.02 10.58
C ALA A 79 7.36 13.02 9.48
N ALA A 80 8.14 12.59 8.49
CA ALA A 80 8.51 13.43 7.34
C ALA A 80 7.30 13.80 6.49
N ALA A 81 6.41 12.85 6.19
CA ALA A 81 5.18 13.12 5.44
C ALA A 81 4.30 14.15 6.17
N LEU A 82 4.03 13.95 7.47
CA LEU A 82 3.25 14.89 8.27
C LEU A 82 3.90 16.28 8.32
N ALA A 83 5.23 16.37 8.39
CA ALA A 83 5.95 17.64 8.41
C ALA A 83 5.96 18.37 7.05
N LEU A 84 6.01 17.64 5.94
CA LEU A 84 6.18 18.20 4.59
C LEU A 84 4.85 18.55 3.91
N ILE A 85 3.86 17.66 3.99
CA ILE A 85 2.57 17.84 3.29
C ILE A 85 1.40 18.09 4.25
N GLY A 86 1.59 17.86 5.55
CA GLY A 86 0.57 18.08 6.57
C GLY A 86 -0.44 16.92 6.69
N PRO A 87 -1.18 16.86 7.81
CA PRO A 87 -2.18 15.81 8.06
C PRO A 87 -3.44 15.93 7.19
N ASP A 88 -3.71 17.12 6.64
CA ASP A 88 -4.91 17.41 5.83
C ASP A 88 -4.66 17.27 4.32
N TYR A 89 -3.49 16.77 3.92
CA TYR A 89 -3.17 16.56 2.52
C TYR A 89 -4.11 15.52 1.91
N ASN A 90 -4.72 15.88 0.79
CA ASN A 90 -5.58 14.98 0.02
C ASN A 90 -4.93 14.68 -1.32
N PHE A 91 -4.65 13.41 -1.56
CA PHE A 91 -4.24 12.94 -2.87
C PHE A 91 -5.39 13.07 -3.88
N ARG A 92 -5.04 13.05 -5.16
CA ARG A 92 -6.01 13.18 -6.26
C ARG A 92 -5.72 12.14 -7.34
N THR A 93 -6.79 11.52 -7.80
CA THR A 93 -6.84 10.80 -9.07
C THR A 93 -7.92 11.44 -9.92
N THR A 94 -7.60 11.69 -11.19
CA THR A 94 -8.51 12.39 -12.11
C THR A 94 -8.64 11.64 -13.43
N VAL A 95 -9.71 11.94 -14.15
CA VAL A 95 -9.81 11.60 -15.57
C VAL A 95 -9.82 12.89 -16.38
N GLU A 96 -8.88 13.00 -17.31
CA GLU A 96 -8.54 14.22 -18.03
C GLU A 96 -8.56 14.00 -19.55
N THR A 97 -8.72 15.09 -20.30
CA THR A 97 -8.62 15.09 -21.76
C THR A 97 -8.25 16.49 -22.26
N ASN A 98 -7.45 16.56 -23.32
CA ASN A 98 -7.24 17.79 -24.10
C ASN A 98 -8.15 17.84 -25.35
N GLY A 99 -8.99 16.83 -25.52
CA GLY A 99 -9.95 16.73 -26.61
C GLY A 99 -11.19 17.59 -26.39
N THR A 100 -12.13 17.48 -27.32
CA THR A 100 -13.43 18.16 -27.22
C THR A 100 -14.57 17.14 -27.23
N LEU A 101 -15.52 17.30 -26.31
CA LEU A 101 -16.75 16.50 -26.26
C LEU A 101 -17.83 17.19 -27.08
N ASP A 102 -18.32 16.52 -28.12
CA ASP A 102 -19.41 17.06 -28.93
C ASP A 102 -20.80 16.83 -28.29
N LYS A 103 -21.82 17.47 -28.86
CA LYS A 103 -23.22 17.36 -28.40
C LYS A 103 -23.84 15.96 -28.54
N HIS A 104 -23.18 15.05 -29.26
CA HIS A 104 -23.62 13.68 -29.47
C HIS A 104 -22.94 12.68 -28.53
N GLY A 105 -22.03 13.15 -27.68
CA GLY A 105 -21.30 12.35 -26.70
C GLY A 105 -20.01 11.74 -27.25
N ARG A 106 -19.47 12.28 -28.35
CA ARG A 106 -18.21 11.84 -28.93
C ARG A 106 -17.06 12.73 -28.45
N LEU A 107 -16.12 12.13 -27.73
CA LEU A 107 -14.86 12.76 -27.32
C LEU A 107 -13.85 12.62 -28.46
N ILE A 108 -13.50 13.76 -29.06
CA ILE A 108 -12.46 13.87 -30.09
C ILE A 108 -11.13 14.14 -29.38
N GLY A 109 -10.44 13.08 -29.00
CA GLY A 109 -9.16 13.11 -28.29
C GLY A 109 -8.98 11.91 -27.37
N ASP A 110 -7.85 11.87 -26.68
CA ASP A 110 -7.52 10.82 -25.72
C ASP A 110 -8.24 11.04 -24.38
N LEU A 111 -8.46 9.95 -23.66
CA LEU A 111 -8.95 9.95 -22.28
C LEU A 111 -7.80 9.48 -21.37
N VAL A 112 -7.46 10.26 -20.35
CA VAL A 112 -6.28 10.02 -19.51
C VAL A 112 -6.71 9.83 -18.05
N LEU A 113 -6.48 8.65 -17.49
CA LEU A 113 -6.60 8.38 -16.05
C LEU A 113 -5.28 8.74 -15.37
N VAL A 114 -5.26 9.81 -14.57
CA VAL A 114 -4.04 10.39 -14.00
C VAL A 114 -3.94 10.12 -12.51
N GLY A 115 -2.93 9.35 -12.11
CA GLY A 115 -2.60 9.10 -10.71
C GLY A 115 -1.59 10.10 -10.17
N ARG A 116 -1.87 10.69 -8.99
CA ARG A 116 -0.94 11.60 -8.28
C ARG A 116 -0.58 11.10 -6.89
N GLY A 117 -0.44 9.78 -6.76
CA GLY A 117 0.07 9.12 -5.56
C GLY A 117 -0.98 8.79 -4.52
N ASP A 118 -2.27 8.75 -4.88
CA ASP A 118 -3.32 8.33 -3.94
C ASP A 118 -3.18 6.83 -3.61
N PRO A 119 -2.83 6.46 -2.36
CA PRO A 119 -2.66 5.06 -1.99
C PRO A 119 -3.98 4.36 -1.67
N ASN A 120 -5.12 5.07 -1.71
CA ASN A 120 -6.40 4.60 -1.17
C ASN A 120 -7.47 4.35 -2.24
N LEU A 121 -7.12 4.23 -3.52
CA LEU A 121 -8.05 3.73 -4.56
C LEU A 121 -8.24 2.22 -4.37
N SER A 122 -8.92 1.84 -3.29
CA SER A 122 -9.05 0.46 -2.83
C SER A 122 -10.40 0.24 -2.14
N GLY A 123 -10.65 -1.01 -1.73
CA GLY A 123 -11.83 -1.39 -0.95
C GLY A 123 -11.68 -1.13 0.55
N ARG A 124 -10.70 -0.33 0.97
CA ARG A 124 -10.48 -0.06 2.40
C ARG A 124 -11.45 1.00 2.91
N GLU A 125 -12.06 0.73 4.06
CA GLU A 125 -12.90 1.71 4.72
C GLU A 125 -12.06 2.82 5.34
N LEU A 126 -12.44 4.07 5.07
CA LEU A 126 -11.83 5.26 5.65
C LEU A 126 -12.79 5.91 6.65
N PRO A 127 -12.29 6.46 7.78
CA PRO A 127 -10.89 6.56 8.18
C PRO A 127 -10.27 5.21 8.64
N TYR A 128 -8.96 5.08 8.51
CA TYR A 128 -8.23 3.89 8.97
C TYR A 128 -8.31 3.72 10.49
N LEU A 129 -8.63 2.50 10.91
CA LEU A 129 -8.58 1.99 12.27
C LEU A 129 -7.66 0.76 12.29
N LEU A 130 -7.19 0.37 13.48
CA LEU A 130 -6.28 -0.78 13.69
C LEU A 130 -6.76 -2.10 13.07
N ARG A 131 -8.06 -2.21 12.75
CA ARG A 131 -8.70 -3.37 12.12
C ARG A 131 -9.64 -2.97 10.99
N THR A 132 -9.31 -1.91 10.25
CA THR A 132 -10.08 -1.53 9.06
C THR A 132 -10.23 -2.75 8.16
N GLU A 133 -11.48 -3.11 7.92
CA GLU A 133 -11.84 -4.18 7.00
C GLU A 133 -11.62 -3.72 5.56
N ARG A 134 -11.36 -4.70 4.69
CA ARG A 134 -11.48 -4.49 3.25
C ARG A 134 -12.90 -4.91 2.88
N ASN A 135 -13.68 -3.97 2.37
CA ASN A 135 -14.96 -4.29 1.75
C ASN A 135 -14.72 -5.03 0.41
N GLU A 136 -15.76 -5.70 -0.09
CA GLU A 136 -15.70 -6.51 -1.30
C GLU A 136 -15.58 -5.69 -2.61
N HIS A 137 -15.42 -4.37 -2.53
CA HIS A 137 -15.46 -3.46 -3.69
C HIS A 137 -14.10 -2.74 -3.92
N PRO A 138 -13.04 -3.47 -4.29
CA PRO A 138 -11.67 -2.93 -4.41
C PRO A 138 -11.48 -1.86 -5.49
N ILE A 139 -12.49 -1.64 -6.33
CA ILE A 139 -12.44 -0.75 -7.50
C ILE A 139 -13.54 0.31 -7.49
N HIS A 140 -14.23 0.51 -6.36
CA HIS A 140 -15.38 1.43 -6.28
C HIS A 140 -15.08 2.84 -6.80
N VAL A 141 -13.89 3.38 -6.49
CA VAL A 141 -13.47 4.71 -6.97
C VAL A 141 -13.36 4.75 -8.50
N LEU A 142 -12.87 3.69 -9.15
CA LEU A 142 -12.84 3.62 -10.61
C LEU A 142 -14.25 3.50 -11.19
N GLU A 143 -15.15 2.80 -10.52
CA GLU A 143 -16.56 2.73 -10.92
C GLU A 143 -17.20 4.12 -10.89
N GLN A 144 -16.99 4.89 -9.83
CA GLN A 144 -17.47 6.26 -9.70
C GLN A 144 -16.91 7.18 -10.81
N LEU A 145 -15.61 7.11 -11.09
CA LEU A 145 -15.00 7.89 -12.19
C LEU A 145 -15.61 7.53 -13.55
N ALA A 146 -15.90 6.24 -13.78
CA ALA A 146 -16.56 5.80 -15.01
C ALA A 146 -18.02 6.28 -15.07
N ASP A 147 -18.75 6.25 -13.95
CA ASP A 147 -20.12 6.77 -13.86
C ASP A 147 -20.17 8.29 -14.10
N GLU A 148 -19.19 9.06 -13.61
CA GLU A 148 -19.08 10.49 -13.86
C GLU A 148 -18.91 10.81 -15.35
N LEU A 149 -18.17 9.99 -16.11
CA LEU A 149 -18.03 10.18 -17.56
C LEU A 149 -19.35 9.93 -18.31
N VAL A 150 -20.11 8.91 -17.89
CA VAL A 150 -21.46 8.66 -18.41
C VAL A 150 -22.37 9.86 -18.12
N GLN A 151 -22.34 10.38 -16.89
CA GLN A 151 -23.12 11.56 -16.49
C GLN A 151 -22.73 12.82 -17.27
N LYS A 152 -21.45 12.97 -17.62
CA LYS A 152 -20.95 14.03 -18.52
C LYS A 152 -21.36 13.81 -19.98
N GLY A 153 -21.99 12.70 -20.32
CA GLY A 153 -22.53 12.41 -21.64
C GLY A 153 -21.55 11.75 -22.61
N VAL A 154 -20.40 11.27 -22.12
CA VAL A 154 -19.42 10.54 -22.95
C VAL A 154 -20.03 9.21 -23.38
N LYS A 155 -19.92 8.89 -24.67
CA LYS A 155 -20.38 7.65 -25.31
C LYS A 155 -19.33 7.03 -26.21
N TYR A 156 -18.51 7.87 -26.84
CA TYR A 156 -17.44 7.44 -27.75
C TYR A 156 -16.17 8.20 -27.43
N VAL A 157 -15.03 7.51 -27.43
CA VAL A 157 -13.68 8.10 -27.33
C VAL A 157 -12.94 7.74 -28.61
N ASP A 158 -12.63 8.73 -29.43
CA ASP A 158 -11.93 8.53 -30.72
C ASP A 158 -10.44 8.22 -30.53
N GLY A 159 -9.84 8.78 -29.48
CA GLY A 159 -8.43 8.58 -29.15
C GLY A 159 -8.18 7.38 -28.25
N ASP A 160 -6.98 7.39 -27.66
CA ASP A 160 -6.49 6.33 -26.78
C ASP A 160 -7.02 6.49 -25.34
N LEU A 161 -7.01 5.38 -24.61
CA LEU A 161 -7.13 5.38 -23.14
C LEU A 161 -5.73 5.28 -22.54
N ILE A 162 -5.33 6.30 -21.79
CA ILE A 162 -3.98 6.41 -21.23
C ILE A 162 -4.05 6.34 -19.71
N ALA A 163 -3.29 5.43 -19.10
CA ALA A 163 -3.04 5.46 -17.65
C ALA A 163 -1.73 6.19 -17.38
N ASP A 164 -1.80 7.36 -16.75
CA ASP A 164 -0.68 8.25 -16.51
C ASP A 164 -0.26 8.18 -15.04
N ASP A 165 0.89 7.54 -14.79
CA ASP A 165 1.53 7.48 -13.47
C ASP A 165 2.83 8.29 -13.42
N SER A 166 3.02 9.22 -14.37
CA SER A 166 4.23 10.02 -14.51
C SER A 166 4.43 11.09 -13.42
N TYR A 167 3.55 11.14 -12.42
CA TYR A 167 3.73 12.00 -11.27
C TYR A 167 4.88 11.54 -10.36
N PHE A 168 5.18 10.24 -10.33
CA PHE A 168 6.34 9.67 -9.65
C PHE A 168 7.42 9.25 -10.65
N ALA A 169 8.67 9.15 -10.18
CA ALA A 169 9.71 8.48 -10.95
C ALA A 169 9.31 7.03 -11.21
N PHE A 170 9.67 6.48 -12.36
CA PHE A 170 9.42 5.07 -12.67
C PHE A 170 10.46 4.15 -11.99
N GLU A 171 10.47 4.21 -10.65
CA GLU A 171 11.30 3.42 -9.75
C GLU A 171 10.39 2.53 -8.90
N ARG A 172 10.00 1.40 -9.49
CA ARG A 172 8.93 0.54 -8.94
C ARG A 172 9.32 -0.18 -7.64
N TYR A 173 10.61 -0.40 -7.39
CA TYR A 173 11.07 -1.22 -6.27
C TYR A 173 12.15 -0.51 -5.46
N GLY A 174 12.16 -0.75 -4.14
CA GLY A 174 13.17 -0.20 -3.25
C GLY A 174 14.55 -0.82 -3.44
N GLU A 175 15.59 -0.05 -3.19
CA GLU A 175 16.96 -0.57 -3.17
C GLU A 175 17.10 -1.68 -2.10
N GLY A 176 17.71 -2.81 -2.50
CA GLY A 176 17.95 -3.94 -1.61
C GLY A 176 16.75 -4.90 -1.44
N TRP A 177 15.64 -4.67 -2.13
CA TRP A 177 14.53 -5.64 -2.18
C TRP A 177 14.98 -6.93 -2.87
N SER A 178 14.52 -8.08 -2.34
CA SER A 178 14.84 -9.37 -2.95
C SER A 178 13.85 -9.68 -4.07
N GLN A 179 14.27 -10.52 -5.02
CA GLN A 179 13.39 -10.96 -6.11
C GLN A 179 12.18 -11.74 -5.58
N ASP A 180 12.34 -12.46 -4.48
CA ASP A 180 11.28 -13.29 -3.89
C ASP A 180 10.15 -12.44 -3.30
N ASP A 181 10.41 -11.17 -2.97
CA ASP A 181 9.41 -10.23 -2.45
C ASP A 181 8.44 -9.75 -3.54
N LEU A 182 8.87 -9.74 -4.82
CA LEU A 182 8.13 -9.11 -5.94
C LEU A 182 6.77 -9.77 -6.25
N VAL A 183 6.52 -10.96 -5.71
CA VAL A 183 5.25 -11.68 -5.85
C VAL A 183 4.25 -11.27 -4.79
N TRP A 184 4.72 -10.86 -3.61
CA TRP A 184 3.90 -10.70 -2.41
C TRP A 184 3.50 -9.26 -2.16
N ALA A 185 2.41 -9.06 -1.42
CA ALA A 185 1.82 -7.75 -1.19
C ALA A 185 2.76 -6.71 -0.56
N ASP A 186 3.72 -7.13 0.27
CA ASP A 186 4.73 -6.27 0.87
C ASP A 186 5.85 -5.85 -0.09
N GLY A 187 6.00 -6.55 -1.22
CA GLY A 187 6.86 -6.20 -2.35
C GLY A 187 6.11 -5.62 -3.55
N ALA A 188 4.88 -5.11 -3.36
CA ALA A 188 4.11 -4.48 -4.43
C ALA A 188 4.85 -3.26 -5.02
N PRO A 189 4.81 -3.07 -6.36
CA PRO A 189 5.51 -1.95 -7.00
C PRO A 189 4.92 -0.61 -6.60
N VAL A 190 5.79 0.39 -6.49
CA VAL A 190 5.43 1.80 -6.27
C VAL A 190 5.01 2.42 -7.61
N SER A 191 3.83 3.04 -7.64
CA SER A 191 3.31 3.81 -8.79
C SER A 191 2.45 4.97 -8.29
N ALA A 192 2.43 6.08 -9.05
CA ALA A 192 1.54 7.20 -8.74
C ALA A 192 0.07 6.89 -9.05
N LEU A 193 -0.22 5.90 -9.89
CA LEU A 193 -1.55 5.37 -10.15
C LEU A 193 -1.68 4.00 -9.50
N THR A 194 -2.11 4.01 -8.25
CA THR A 194 -2.28 2.79 -7.45
C THR A 194 -3.73 2.34 -7.47
N ILE A 195 -3.99 1.04 -7.61
CA ILE A 195 -5.31 0.42 -7.46
C ILE A 195 -5.21 -0.75 -6.49
N ASN A 196 -6.08 -0.78 -5.49
CA ASN A 196 -6.19 -1.84 -4.50
C ASN A 196 -4.85 -2.20 -3.85
N ASP A 197 -4.11 -1.19 -3.35
CA ASP A 197 -2.75 -1.32 -2.80
C ASP A 197 -1.74 -2.00 -3.74
N ASN A 198 -1.99 -1.94 -5.05
CA ASN A 198 -1.22 -2.62 -6.10
C ASN A 198 -1.17 -4.14 -5.93
N VAL A 199 -2.26 -4.71 -5.39
CA VAL A 199 -2.42 -6.15 -5.27
C VAL A 199 -3.70 -6.67 -5.92
N ILE A 200 -3.65 -7.93 -6.31
CA ILE A 200 -4.81 -8.77 -6.55
C ILE A 200 -4.91 -9.85 -5.48
N PHE A 201 -6.12 -10.29 -5.21
CA PHE A 201 -6.40 -11.43 -4.36
C PHE A 201 -6.67 -12.67 -5.21
N VAL A 202 -5.87 -13.70 -5.00
CA VAL A 202 -6.07 -15.03 -5.58
C VAL A 202 -6.83 -15.88 -4.57
N ASN A 203 -8.10 -16.11 -4.87
CA ASN A 203 -8.99 -16.98 -4.12
C ASN A 203 -8.89 -18.40 -4.66
N ILE A 204 -8.57 -19.35 -3.80
CA ILE A 204 -8.36 -20.76 -4.13
C ILE A 204 -9.34 -21.59 -3.30
N LEU A 205 -10.21 -22.35 -3.97
CA LEU A 205 -11.18 -23.23 -3.33
C LEU A 205 -11.02 -24.66 -3.87
N PRO A 206 -11.24 -25.70 -3.05
CA PRO A 206 -11.31 -27.05 -3.57
C PRO A 206 -12.40 -27.19 -4.63
N ALA A 207 -12.18 -28.09 -5.58
CA ALA A 207 -13.20 -28.55 -6.51
C ALA A 207 -14.23 -29.42 -5.81
N ASP A 208 -15.33 -29.74 -6.49
CA ASP A 208 -16.37 -30.62 -5.95
C ASP A 208 -15.91 -32.08 -5.80
N ARG A 209 -14.81 -32.47 -6.46
CA ARG A 209 -14.29 -33.84 -6.45
C ARG A 209 -12.78 -33.92 -6.29
N VAL A 210 -12.33 -34.94 -5.57
CA VAL A 210 -10.92 -35.32 -5.47
C VAL A 210 -10.34 -35.60 -6.86
N GLY A 211 -9.14 -35.09 -7.12
CA GLY A 211 -8.41 -35.25 -8.38
C GLY A 211 -8.68 -34.14 -9.39
N GLU A 212 -9.68 -33.28 -9.18
CA GLU A 212 -9.97 -32.15 -10.05
C GLU A 212 -9.16 -30.90 -9.70
N ARG A 213 -9.01 -29.99 -10.67
CA ARG A 213 -8.32 -28.71 -10.46
C ARG A 213 -9.11 -27.84 -9.49
N ALA A 214 -8.43 -27.28 -8.50
CA ALA A 214 -9.03 -26.31 -7.58
C ALA A 214 -9.62 -25.12 -8.35
N PHE A 215 -10.69 -24.52 -7.86
CA PHE A 215 -11.21 -23.28 -8.41
C PHE A 215 -10.29 -22.12 -8.02
N VAL A 216 -9.91 -21.31 -8.99
CA VAL A 216 -9.07 -20.11 -8.80
C VAL A 216 -9.80 -18.90 -9.36
N HIS A 217 -9.95 -17.86 -8.55
CA HIS A 217 -10.60 -16.61 -8.90
C HIS A 217 -9.78 -15.41 -8.43
N ILE A 218 -9.67 -14.38 -9.26
CA ILE A 218 -8.88 -13.16 -8.98
C ILE A 218 -9.81 -11.99 -8.66
N THR A 219 -9.45 -11.19 -7.66
CA THR A 219 -10.17 -9.94 -7.34
C THR A 219 -9.20 -8.79 -7.03
N PRO A 220 -9.38 -7.59 -7.60
CA PRO A 220 -10.24 -7.30 -8.76
C PRO A 220 -9.77 -8.06 -10.00
N PHE A 221 -10.71 -8.38 -10.89
CA PHE A 221 -10.41 -9.07 -12.14
C PHE A 221 -10.23 -8.05 -13.28
N ALA A 222 -9.10 -8.16 -13.97
CA ALA A 222 -8.85 -7.54 -15.26
C ALA A 222 -8.25 -8.61 -16.18
N ASP A 223 -8.40 -8.44 -17.50
CA ASP A 223 -7.73 -9.30 -18.49
C ASP A 223 -6.24 -8.94 -18.61
N TYR A 224 -5.51 -9.16 -17.52
CA TYR A 224 -4.12 -8.76 -17.32
C TYR A 224 -3.20 -9.94 -17.05
N TYR A 225 -3.61 -10.83 -16.13
CA TYR A 225 -2.85 -12.02 -15.77
C TYR A 225 -3.38 -13.28 -16.44
N ARG A 226 -2.48 -14.07 -17.03
CA ARG A 226 -2.75 -15.45 -17.44
C ARG A 226 -2.49 -16.40 -16.26
N ILE A 227 -3.54 -17.10 -15.84
CA ILE A 227 -3.47 -18.09 -14.76
C ILE A 227 -3.09 -19.47 -15.31
N ASP A 228 -1.96 -20.02 -14.86
CA ASP A 228 -1.58 -21.42 -15.02
C ASP A 228 -1.88 -22.17 -13.71
N ASN A 229 -3.13 -22.64 -13.60
CA ASN A 229 -3.61 -23.34 -12.41
C ASN A 229 -3.32 -24.84 -12.49
N ARG A 230 -2.43 -25.30 -11.62
CA ARG A 230 -2.02 -26.70 -11.46
C ARG A 230 -2.33 -27.25 -10.07
N ILE A 231 -3.15 -26.57 -9.27
CA ILE A 231 -3.55 -27.04 -7.93
C ILE A 231 -4.57 -28.18 -8.08
N ILE A 232 -4.39 -29.26 -7.31
CA ILE A 232 -5.30 -30.41 -7.31
C ILE A 232 -6.06 -30.52 -5.99
N THR A 233 -7.34 -30.85 -6.06
CA THR A 233 -8.16 -31.16 -4.90
C THR A 233 -7.84 -32.56 -4.38
N THR A 234 -7.53 -32.69 -3.11
CA THR A 234 -7.11 -33.94 -2.46
C THR A 234 -8.17 -34.44 -1.46
N PRO A 235 -8.12 -35.72 -1.01
CA PRO A 235 -9.05 -36.22 -0.01
C PRO A 235 -9.07 -35.39 1.27
N VAL A 236 -10.16 -35.50 2.02
CA VAL A 236 -10.33 -34.91 3.35
C VAL A 236 -9.19 -35.32 4.29
N GLY A 237 -8.72 -34.37 5.10
CA GLY A 237 -7.69 -34.60 6.13
C GLY A 237 -6.23 -34.59 5.62
N THR A 238 -6.00 -34.25 4.36
CA THR A 238 -4.65 -33.92 3.87
C THR A 238 -4.23 -32.53 4.35
N VAL A 239 -2.92 -32.24 4.33
CA VAL A 239 -2.40 -30.90 4.65
C VAL A 239 -2.31 -30.09 3.37
N ARG A 240 -2.99 -28.93 3.32
CA ARG A 240 -2.89 -27.95 2.24
C ARG A 240 -1.44 -27.56 1.99
N LYS A 241 -1.03 -27.56 0.72
CA LYS A 241 0.26 -27.02 0.27
C LYS A 241 0.07 -26.31 -1.06
N ILE A 242 0.05 -24.99 -1.02
CA ILE A 242 -0.10 -24.14 -2.20
C ILE A 242 1.22 -23.42 -2.42
N PHE A 243 1.63 -23.36 -3.67
CA PHE A 243 2.79 -22.60 -4.13
C PHE A 243 2.35 -21.69 -5.28
N ILE A 244 2.87 -20.47 -5.28
CA ILE A 244 2.56 -19.44 -6.27
C ILE A 244 3.88 -18.86 -6.74
N ASN A 245 4.02 -18.67 -8.06
CA ASN A 245 5.17 -18.01 -8.65
C ASN A 245 4.74 -17.07 -9.78
N ARG A 246 5.48 -15.97 -9.90
CA ARG A 246 5.43 -15.02 -11.00
C ARG A 246 6.86 -14.61 -11.31
N GLU A 247 7.35 -14.96 -12.50
CA GLU A 247 8.68 -14.51 -12.93
C GLU A 247 8.70 -12.97 -13.06
N PRO A 248 9.82 -12.30 -12.75
CA PRO A 248 9.93 -10.85 -12.91
C PRO A 248 9.56 -10.40 -14.33
N GLY A 249 8.70 -9.38 -14.45
CA GLY A 249 8.22 -8.89 -15.76
C GLY A 249 7.14 -9.77 -16.41
N SER A 250 6.73 -10.88 -15.79
CA SER A 250 5.75 -11.79 -16.35
C SER A 250 4.32 -11.46 -15.91
N THR A 251 3.39 -11.61 -16.85
CA THR A 251 1.94 -11.66 -16.59
C THR A 251 1.42 -13.10 -16.45
N VAL A 252 2.30 -14.08 -16.26
CA VAL A 252 1.91 -15.49 -16.03
C VAL A 252 2.01 -15.81 -14.55
N LEU A 253 0.87 -16.11 -13.94
CA LEU A 253 0.78 -16.58 -12.56
C LEU A 253 0.68 -18.10 -12.55
N THR A 254 1.70 -18.77 -12.04
CA THR A 254 1.72 -20.24 -11.94
C THR A 254 1.38 -20.65 -10.52
N LEU A 255 0.35 -21.48 -10.35
CA LEU A 255 -0.08 -21.98 -9.05
C LEU A 255 -0.04 -23.49 -9.05
N TRP A 256 0.56 -24.12 -8.04
CA TRP A 256 0.65 -25.57 -7.96
C TRP A 256 0.59 -26.08 -6.52
N GLY A 257 0.39 -27.40 -6.38
CA GLY A 257 0.25 -28.07 -5.11
C GLY A 257 -1.15 -28.64 -4.94
N ASN A 258 -1.70 -28.56 -3.73
CA ASN A 258 -2.98 -29.17 -3.39
C ASN A 258 -3.78 -28.42 -2.34
N THR A 259 -5.09 -28.64 -2.38
CA THR A 259 -6.07 -28.24 -1.36
C THR A 259 -6.94 -29.45 -0.99
N PRO A 260 -7.19 -29.73 0.30
CA PRO A 260 -8.14 -30.76 0.74
C PRO A 260 -9.58 -30.44 0.31
N LEU A 261 -10.41 -31.47 0.09
CA LEU A 261 -11.81 -31.31 -0.31
C LEU A 261 -12.66 -30.55 0.71
N ASP A 262 -12.33 -30.65 2.00
CA ASP A 262 -12.97 -29.97 3.13
C ASP A 262 -12.30 -28.65 3.51
N ASP A 263 -11.34 -28.17 2.71
CA ASP A 263 -10.62 -26.93 2.99
C ASP A 263 -11.53 -25.71 2.76
N ALA A 264 -11.48 -24.75 3.69
CA ALA A 264 -12.23 -23.49 3.59
C ALA A 264 -11.71 -22.56 2.47
N GLY A 265 -10.56 -22.88 1.88
CA GLY A 265 -9.89 -22.13 0.84
C GLY A 265 -8.69 -21.33 1.33
N ALA A 266 -8.03 -20.70 0.37
CA ALA A 266 -6.96 -19.74 0.59
C ALA A 266 -7.26 -18.43 -0.16
N ASN A 267 -6.82 -17.31 0.41
CA ASN A 267 -6.90 -15.99 -0.20
C ASN A 267 -5.51 -15.37 -0.08
N GLU A 268 -4.80 -15.29 -1.21
CA GLU A 268 -3.42 -14.81 -1.26
C GLU A 268 -3.38 -13.44 -1.95
N ALA A 269 -2.77 -12.45 -1.30
CA ALA A 269 -2.58 -11.13 -1.88
C ALA A 269 -1.26 -11.08 -2.66
N LEU A 270 -1.35 -10.93 -3.98
CA LEU A 270 -0.19 -10.91 -4.87
C LEU A 270 0.01 -9.52 -5.46
N ALA A 271 1.27 -9.08 -5.53
CA ALA A 271 1.67 -7.84 -6.16
C ALA A 271 1.36 -7.82 -7.67
N LEU A 272 0.93 -6.65 -8.15
CA LEU A 272 0.85 -6.35 -9.58
C LEU A 272 2.26 -6.25 -10.20
N GLU A 273 2.42 -6.56 -11.48
CA GLU A 273 3.67 -6.26 -12.23
C GLU A 273 3.72 -4.78 -12.59
N ASP A 274 2.65 -4.27 -13.20
CA ASP A 274 2.49 -2.89 -13.61
C ASP A 274 1.12 -2.38 -13.13
N PRO A 275 1.09 -1.57 -12.04
CA PRO A 275 -0.14 -0.99 -11.52
C PRO A 275 -0.91 -0.11 -12.51
N ALA A 276 -0.21 0.68 -13.32
CA ALA A 276 -0.85 1.62 -14.23
C ALA A 276 -1.50 0.88 -15.41
N GLU A 277 -0.84 -0.14 -15.96
CA GLU A 277 -1.41 -0.97 -17.02
C GLU A 277 -2.63 -1.76 -16.50
N PHE A 278 -2.54 -2.29 -15.28
CA PHE A 278 -3.67 -2.97 -14.63
C PHE A 278 -4.86 -2.01 -14.39
N ALA A 279 -4.58 -0.78 -13.94
CA ALA A 279 -5.60 0.26 -13.77
C ALA A 279 -6.26 0.61 -15.11
N ALA A 280 -5.48 0.73 -16.19
CA ALA A 280 -5.98 0.99 -17.53
C ALA A 280 -6.94 -0.13 -17.99
N ALA A 281 -6.54 -1.40 -17.80
CA ALA A 281 -7.33 -2.56 -18.17
C ALA A 281 -8.68 -2.60 -17.42
N LEU A 282 -8.65 -2.38 -16.10
CA LEU A 282 -9.88 -2.27 -15.30
C LEU A 282 -10.76 -1.13 -15.78
N PHE A 283 -10.19 0.06 -15.96
CA PHE A 283 -10.97 1.24 -16.30
C PHE A 283 -11.59 1.12 -17.69
N ARG A 284 -10.87 0.57 -18.67
CA ARG A 284 -11.41 0.23 -20.00
C ARG A 284 -12.64 -0.67 -19.89
N GLN A 285 -12.52 -1.78 -19.16
CA GLN A 285 -13.63 -2.72 -18.96
C GLN A 285 -14.84 -2.03 -18.29
N LEU A 286 -14.59 -1.15 -17.30
CA LEU A 286 -15.64 -0.40 -16.62
C LEU A 286 -16.37 0.58 -17.54
N LEU A 287 -15.65 1.25 -18.44
CA LEU A 287 -16.20 2.17 -19.44
C LEU A 287 -17.02 1.41 -20.49
N GLU A 288 -16.47 0.33 -21.04
CA GLU A 288 -17.14 -0.51 -22.04
C GLU A 288 -18.42 -1.16 -21.49
N LYS A 289 -18.39 -1.64 -20.23
CA LYS A 289 -19.57 -2.16 -19.52
C LYS A 289 -20.67 -1.11 -19.37
N ARG A 290 -20.30 0.18 -19.30
CA ARG A 290 -21.22 1.32 -19.25
C ARG A 290 -21.65 1.82 -20.63
N GLY A 291 -21.22 1.16 -21.70
CA GLY A 291 -21.56 1.51 -23.08
C GLY A 291 -20.71 2.64 -23.67
N ILE A 292 -19.60 3.02 -23.03
CA ILE A 292 -18.62 3.93 -23.63
C ILE A 292 -17.70 3.12 -24.53
N VAL A 293 -17.70 3.44 -25.82
CA VAL A 293 -16.83 2.78 -26.82
C VAL A 293 -15.53 3.55 -26.96
N ILE A 294 -14.40 2.86 -26.86
CA ILE A 294 -13.06 3.44 -27.04
C ILE A 294 -12.44 2.86 -28.31
N TYR A 295 -12.19 3.72 -29.30
CA TYR A 295 -11.65 3.31 -30.60
C TYR A 295 -10.13 3.16 -30.59
N GLY A 296 -9.44 3.94 -29.76
CA GLY A 296 -7.99 3.86 -29.62
C GLY A 296 -7.51 2.68 -28.77
N ARG A 297 -6.19 2.63 -28.62
CA ARG A 297 -5.48 1.64 -27.82
C ARG A 297 -5.48 2.04 -26.36
N GLN A 298 -5.25 1.05 -25.51
CA GLN A 298 -4.87 1.27 -24.12
C GLN A 298 -3.35 1.26 -24.01
N HIS A 299 -2.77 2.17 -23.24
CA HIS A 299 -1.35 2.13 -22.87
C HIS A 299 -1.07 2.97 -21.63
N THR A 300 0.13 2.81 -21.06
CA THR A 300 0.62 3.60 -19.94
C THR A 300 1.49 4.78 -20.36
N ARG A 301 1.52 5.81 -19.53
CA ARG A 301 2.52 6.87 -19.56
C ARG A 301 3.28 6.89 -18.25
N HIS A 302 4.46 6.29 -18.27
CA HIS A 302 5.41 6.34 -17.17
C HIS A 302 6.34 7.55 -17.30
N THR A 303 6.95 7.96 -16.18
CA THR A 303 8.00 8.98 -16.23
C THR A 303 9.23 8.48 -16.96
N GLU A 304 9.63 9.19 -18.00
CA GLU A 304 10.93 9.00 -18.65
C GLU A 304 12.06 9.45 -17.71
N LEU A 305 12.90 8.55 -17.21
CA LEU A 305 13.93 8.89 -16.21
C LEU A 305 14.91 9.97 -16.69
N ALA A 306 15.15 10.07 -18.01
CA ALA A 306 15.96 11.14 -18.60
C ALA A 306 15.36 12.54 -18.37
N SER A 307 14.03 12.65 -18.31
CA SER A 307 13.32 13.91 -18.11
C SER A 307 13.40 14.43 -16.66
N ILE A 308 13.55 13.54 -15.66
CA ILE A 308 13.70 13.90 -14.25
C ILE A 308 14.99 14.70 -14.00
N SER A 309 16.06 14.36 -14.74
CA SER A 309 17.33 15.08 -14.67
C SER A 309 17.24 16.53 -15.17
N ILE A 310 16.23 16.84 -15.99
CA ILE A 310 16.01 18.16 -16.60
C ILE A 310 14.99 18.97 -15.77
N ALA A 311 13.94 18.34 -15.23
CA ALA A 311 12.84 19.00 -14.51
C ALA A 311 13.27 19.73 -13.23
N LYS A 312 14.38 19.34 -12.59
CA LYS A 312 14.97 20.13 -11.48
C LYS A 312 15.37 21.55 -11.86
N SER A 313 15.37 21.91 -13.15
CA SER A 313 15.71 23.25 -13.64
C SER A 313 14.53 24.13 -14.08
N ALA A 314 13.29 23.61 -14.16
CA ALA A 314 12.19 24.28 -14.88
C ALA A 314 10.83 24.29 -14.14
N ALA A 315 10.82 24.54 -12.83
CA ALA A 315 9.57 24.68 -12.08
C ALA A 315 8.83 25.98 -12.44
N GLY A 316 7.84 25.87 -13.31
CA GLY A 316 6.81 26.88 -13.52
C GLY A 316 5.99 26.55 -14.75
N LEU A 317 4.73 26.14 -14.58
CA LEU A 317 3.58 26.56 -15.39
C LEU A 317 2.29 25.89 -14.90
N SER A 318 1.25 26.71 -14.84
CA SER A 318 -0.14 26.47 -14.39
C SER A 318 -0.97 25.67 -15.39
N GLN A 319 -1.98 24.92 -14.93
CA GLN A 319 -3.05 24.35 -15.75
C GLN A 319 -4.45 24.45 -15.11
N LEU A 320 -5.48 24.62 -15.95
CA LEU A 320 -6.91 24.22 -15.82
C LEU A 320 -7.59 24.39 -17.21
N PRO A 321 -8.79 23.84 -17.53
CA PRO A 321 -9.59 22.78 -16.86
C PRO A 321 -10.25 21.72 -17.81
N ILE A 322 -10.53 20.52 -17.29
CA ILE A 322 -11.84 19.84 -17.13
C ILE A 322 -11.52 18.69 -16.17
N GLU A 323 -11.94 18.80 -14.91
CA GLU A 323 -11.57 17.87 -13.84
C GLU A 323 -12.80 17.01 -13.47
N ALA A 324 -12.69 15.69 -13.62
CA ALA A 324 -13.42 14.74 -12.77
C ALA A 324 -12.45 14.40 -11.64
N ALA A 325 -12.80 14.71 -10.39
CA ALA A 325 -11.91 14.55 -9.25
C ALA A 325 -12.67 13.94 -8.08
N HIS A 326 -12.25 12.77 -7.64
CA HIS A 326 -12.60 12.28 -6.31
C HIS A 326 -11.71 12.99 -5.28
N ARG A 327 -12.33 13.65 -4.30
CA ARG A 327 -11.63 14.14 -3.10
C ARG A 327 -11.76 13.09 -2.01
N GLY A 328 -10.65 12.60 -1.45
CA GLY A 328 -10.68 11.70 -0.30
C GLY A 328 -11.54 12.30 0.84
N CYS A 329 -12.33 11.46 1.51
CA CYS A 329 -13.22 11.89 2.58
C CYS A 329 -12.42 12.45 3.77
N ALA A 330 -12.52 13.76 3.99
CA ALA A 330 -12.26 14.37 5.29
C ALA A 330 -13.50 14.20 6.17
N SER A 331 -13.47 13.26 7.12
CA SER A 331 -14.45 13.20 8.20
C SER A 331 -13.82 13.74 9.48
N HIS A 332 -14.10 15.01 9.78
CA HIS A 332 -14.02 15.53 11.13
C HIS A 332 -15.21 15.02 11.95
N GLN A 333 -14.92 14.32 13.04
CA GLN A 333 -15.52 14.53 14.36
C GLN A 333 -14.44 14.38 15.41
#